data_AF-A0A9P6LFZ9-F1
#
_entry.id   AF-A0A9P6LFZ9-F1
#
_cell.length_a   1.000
_cell.length_b   1.000
_cell.length_c   1.000
_cell.angle_alpha   90.00
_cell.angle_beta   90.00
_cell.angle_gamma   90.00
#
_symmetry.space_group_name_H-M   'P 1'
#
loop_
_entity.id
_entity.type
_entity.pdbx_description
1 polymer ?
#
loop_
_entity_poly.entity_id
_entity_poly.type
_entity_poly.pdbx_seq_one_letter_code
_entity_poly.pdbx_strand_id
1 'polypeptide(L)'
;MALLGQQYSGNFDGGPAWWTSLNAILAIAQRRRVEEGVSTDNDVVWGYAANGLDTILDVLMRATQLMSVQALLVLAWFFLGTPNPQPSFMLVANAIRLAHSIGLHRKECGLSLSPIEKATRVNVFWFAFALDRELSLRTGRPPAQDFGDFQVDLPDPIAQQEFSTSSVTNTTFNVFYASSRLAIIQAKLYSKIPPSAQRHRMEV
;
A
#
# COMPACT_ATOMS: atom_id res chain seq x y z
N MET A 1 -8.72 -15.29 -6.93
CA MET A 1 -8.66 -16.76 -6.73
C MET A 1 -7.87 -17.51 -7.81
N ALA A 2 -7.79 -17.04 -9.07
CA ALA A 2 -7.07 -17.77 -10.13
C ALA A 2 -5.57 -17.99 -9.86
N LEU A 3 -4.85 -16.98 -9.34
CA LEU A 3 -3.40 -17.07 -9.12
C LEU A 3 -2.99 -18.01 -7.99
N LEU A 4 -3.79 -18.10 -6.90
CA LEU A 4 -3.51 -19.03 -5.80
C LEU A 4 -3.68 -20.49 -6.24
N GLY A 5 -4.72 -20.79 -7.01
CA GLY A 5 -4.92 -22.13 -7.57
C GLY A 5 -3.80 -22.52 -8.55
N GLN A 6 -3.29 -21.55 -9.31
CA GLN A 6 -2.14 -21.77 -10.19
C GLN A 6 -0.84 -21.99 -9.41
N GLN A 7 -0.60 -21.27 -8.31
CA GLN A 7 0.59 -21.48 -7.46
C GLN A 7 0.78 -22.96 -7.05
N TYR A 8 -0.32 -23.67 -6.79
CA TYR A 8 -0.30 -25.09 -6.40
C TYR A 8 -0.45 -26.07 -7.57
N SER A 9 -0.55 -25.59 -8.81
CA SER A 9 -0.68 -26.44 -10.00
C SER A 9 0.66 -26.94 -10.56
N GLY A 10 1.79 -26.49 -10.01
CA GLY A 10 3.14 -26.89 -10.43
C GLY A 10 3.65 -26.23 -11.72
N ASN A 11 2.79 -25.53 -12.47
CA ASN A 11 3.10 -24.89 -13.76
C ASN A 11 3.00 -23.36 -13.70
N PHE A 12 3.31 -22.77 -12.54
CA PHE A 12 3.07 -21.35 -12.31
C PHE A 12 4.36 -20.55 -12.29
N ASP A 13 4.57 -19.80 -13.37
CA ASP A 13 5.65 -18.84 -13.55
C ASP A 13 5.35 -17.52 -12.82
N GLY A 14 5.03 -17.62 -11.53
CA GLY A 14 4.78 -16.47 -10.68
C GLY A 14 5.97 -15.55 -10.64
N GLY A 15 5.91 -14.43 -11.35
CA GLY A 15 6.99 -13.45 -11.34
C GLY A 15 7.28 -12.92 -9.92
N PRO A 16 8.42 -12.24 -9.73
CA PRO A 16 8.89 -11.75 -8.41
C PRO A 16 7.82 -11.02 -7.59
N ALA A 17 6.98 -10.20 -8.23
CA ALA A 17 5.93 -9.44 -7.58
C ALA A 17 4.82 -10.32 -6.98
N TRP A 18 4.48 -11.43 -7.62
CA TRP A 18 3.52 -12.37 -7.06
C TRP A 18 4.10 -13.05 -5.82
N TRP A 19 5.35 -13.53 -5.91
CA TRP A 19 6.03 -14.20 -4.81
C TRP A 19 6.13 -13.29 -3.57
N THR A 20 6.53 -12.02 -3.77
CA THR A 20 6.56 -11.02 -2.70
C THR A 20 5.16 -10.81 -2.12
N SER A 21 4.14 -10.64 -2.96
CA SER A 21 2.77 -10.41 -2.50
C SER A 21 2.25 -11.57 -1.66
N LEU A 22 2.41 -12.80 -2.15
CA LEU A 22 1.96 -14.00 -1.46
C LEU A 22 2.60 -14.13 -0.08
N ASN A 23 3.93 -14.05 -0.03
CA ASN A 23 4.68 -14.15 1.22
C ASN A 23 4.35 -13.00 2.20
N ALA A 24 4.20 -11.77 1.71
CA ALA A 24 3.80 -10.65 2.56
C ALA A 24 2.38 -10.83 3.14
N ILE A 25 1.42 -11.34 2.34
CA ILE A 25 0.06 -11.66 2.83
C ILE A 25 0.12 -12.76 3.89
N LEU A 26 0.88 -13.84 3.66
CA LEU A 26 1.05 -14.92 4.64
C LEU A 26 1.69 -14.41 5.94
N ALA A 27 2.69 -13.53 5.84
CA ALA A 27 3.33 -12.91 6.99
C ALA A 27 2.33 -12.07 7.80
N ILE A 28 1.49 -11.25 7.14
CA ILE A 28 0.44 -10.45 7.81
C ILE A 28 -0.60 -11.36 8.46
N ALA A 29 -1.07 -12.39 7.74
CA ALA A 29 -2.06 -13.32 8.26
C ALA A 29 -1.55 -14.08 9.49
N GLN A 30 -0.32 -14.57 9.44
CA GLN A 30 0.29 -15.26 10.59
C GLN A 30 0.52 -14.31 11.76
N ARG A 31 0.91 -13.05 11.51
CA ARG A 31 1.03 -12.05 12.58
C ARG A 31 -0.30 -11.82 13.28
N ARG A 32 -1.41 -11.71 12.54
CA ARG A 32 -2.75 -11.56 13.13
C ARG A 32 -3.10 -12.71 14.06
N ARG A 33 -2.78 -13.94 13.66
CA ARG A 33 -2.97 -15.12 14.52
C ARG A 33 -2.12 -15.07 15.80
N VAL A 34 -0.90 -14.53 15.72
CA VAL A 34 -0.05 -14.32 16.90
C VAL A 34 -0.62 -13.22 17.81
N GLU A 35 -1.06 -12.10 17.24
CA GLU A 35 -1.72 -10.99 17.97
C GLU A 35 -3.01 -11.45 18.68
N GLU A 36 -3.75 -12.38 18.07
CA GLU A 36 -4.97 -12.99 18.64
C GLU A 36 -4.69 -14.13 19.64
N GLY A 37 -3.42 -14.49 19.85
CA GLY A 37 -3.03 -15.58 20.76
C GLY A 37 -3.31 -16.99 20.22
N VAL A 38 -3.65 -17.12 18.93
CA VAL A 38 -3.93 -18.42 18.26
C VAL A 38 -2.64 -19.17 17.88
N SER A 39 -1.51 -18.45 17.77
CA SER A 39 -0.19 -19.02 17.51
C SER A 39 0.88 -18.24 18.28
N THR A 40 2.01 -18.87 18.58
CA THR A 40 3.18 -18.22 19.18
C THR A 40 4.36 -18.10 18.23
N ASP A 41 4.20 -18.56 16.98
CA ASP A 41 5.31 -18.76 16.04
C ASP A 41 5.68 -17.45 15.31
N ASN A 42 6.32 -16.54 16.04
CA ASN A 42 6.87 -15.31 15.46
C ASN A 42 7.93 -15.60 14.39
N ASP A 43 8.68 -16.70 14.51
CA ASP A 43 9.69 -17.08 13.52
C ASP A 43 9.08 -17.36 12.15
N VAL A 44 7.87 -17.94 12.12
CA VAL A 44 7.12 -18.20 10.88
C VAL A 44 6.67 -16.89 10.23
N VAL A 45 6.25 -15.90 11.03
CA VAL A 45 5.89 -14.55 10.54
C VAL A 45 7.08 -13.92 9.81
N TRP A 46 8.25 -13.94 10.44
CA TRP A 46 9.47 -13.38 9.88
C TRP A 46 10.03 -14.22 8.72
N GLY A 47 9.86 -15.53 8.74
CA GLY A 47 10.23 -16.41 7.63
C GLY A 47 9.50 -16.04 6.35
N TYR A 48 8.18 -15.84 6.40
CA TYR A 48 7.43 -15.34 5.25
C TYR A 48 7.86 -13.94 4.83
N ALA A 49 8.08 -13.01 5.78
CA ALA A 49 8.56 -11.68 5.44
C ALA A 49 9.94 -11.70 4.74
N ALA A 50 10.86 -12.56 5.22
CA ALA A 50 12.18 -12.77 4.63
C ALA A 50 12.07 -13.33 3.20
N ASN A 51 11.20 -14.32 2.96
CA ASN A 51 10.95 -14.85 1.62
C ASN A 51 10.41 -13.78 0.66
N GLY A 52 9.56 -12.86 1.15
CA GLY A 52 9.06 -11.75 0.35
C GLY A 52 10.14 -10.71 0.03
N LEU A 53 11.07 -10.48 0.97
CA LEU A 53 12.22 -9.60 0.80
C LEU A 53 13.26 -10.16 -0.19
N ASP A 54 13.40 -11.48 -0.30
CA ASP A 54 14.38 -12.13 -1.19
C ASP A 54 14.23 -11.67 -2.65
N THR A 55 12.99 -11.46 -3.11
CA THR A 55 12.69 -11.03 -4.48
C THR A 55 12.49 -9.52 -4.63
N ILE A 56 12.73 -8.73 -3.59
CA ILE A 56 12.39 -7.29 -3.59
C ILE A 56 13.17 -6.50 -4.63
N LEU A 57 14.45 -6.83 -4.84
CA LEU A 57 15.30 -6.15 -5.81
C LEU A 57 14.82 -6.44 -7.24
N ASP A 58 14.36 -7.65 -7.53
CA ASP A 58 13.77 -7.96 -8.83
C ASP A 58 12.46 -7.19 -9.06
N VAL A 59 11.63 -7.03 -8.02
CA VAL A 59 10.42 -6.21 -8.10
C VAL A 59 10.77 -4.75 -8.42
N LEU A 60 11.79 -4.19 -7.75
CA LEU A 60 12.22 -2.81 -7.94
C LEU A 60 12.88 -2.58 -9.31
N MET A 61 13.66 -3.54 -9.80
CA MET A 61 14.51 -3.35 -10.99
C MET A 61 13.86 -3.85 -12.29
N ARG A 62 12.92 -4.80 -12.24
CA ARG A 62 12.45 -5.52 -13.44
C ARG A 62 10.94 -5.49 -13.64
N ALA A 63 10.15 -5.22 -12.60
CA ALA A 63 8.72 -5.46 -12.65
C ALA A 63 7.92 -4.14 -12.76
N THR A 64 7.60 -3.71 -13.97
CA THR A 64 6.80 -2.50 -14.25
C THR A 64 5.32 -2.83 -14.45
N GLN A 65 4.68 -3.39 -13.43
CA GLN A 65 3.26 -3.77 -13.48
C GLN A 65 2.53 -3.40 -12.19
N LEU A 66 1.19 -3.38 -12.25
CA LEU A 66 0.34 -3.04 -11.10
C LEU A 66 0.64 -3.93 -9.88
N MET A 67 0.84 -5.23 -10.10
CA MET A 67 1.15 -6.19 -9.05
C MET A 67 2.47 -5.88 -8.32
N SER A 68 3.44 -5.25 -8.99
CA SER A 68 4.68 -4.82 -8.34
C SER A 68 4.44 -3.69 -7.34
N VAL A 69 3.58 -2.73 -7.70
CA VAL A 69 3.17 -1.66 -6.77
C VAL A 69 2.44 -2.28 -5.58
N GLN A 70 1.52 -3.21 -5.82
CA GLN A 70 0.81 -3.94 -4.77
C GLN A 70 1.75 -4.72 -3.87
N ALA A 71 2.72 -5.44 -4.43
CA ALA A 71 3.73 -6.20 -3.68
C ALA A 71 4.50 -5.30 -2.70
N LEU A 72 4.99 -4.15 -3.18
CA LEU A 72 5.70 -3.18 -2.35
C LEU A 72 4.80 -2.63 -1.23
N LEU A 73 3.53 -2.30 -1.53
CA LEU A 73 2.59 -1.75 -0.56
C LEU A 73 2.17 -2.77 0.51
N VAL A 74 1.95 -4.03 0.14
CA VAL A 74 1.61 -5.09 1.10
C VAL A 74 2.79 -5.39 2.01
N LEU A 75 4.02 -5.45 1.46
CA LEU A 75 5.21 -5.62 2.28
C LEU A 75 5.45 -4.40 3.19
N ALA A 76 5.18 -3.17 2.71
CA ALA A 76 5.23 -1.98 3.54
C ALA A 76 4.22 -2.01 4.69
N TRP A 77 3.01 -2.53 4.42
CA TRP A 77 1.96 -2.71 5.42
C TRP A 77 2.36 -3.73 6.50
N PHE A 78 3.06 -4.81 6.11
CA PHE A 78 3.69 -5.71 7.08
C PHE A 78 4.63 -4.93 7.99
N PHE A 79 5.56 -4.13 7.46
CA PHE A 79 6.49 -3.38 8.31
C PHE A 79 5.83 -2.31 9.19
N LEU A 80 4.63 -1.83 8.82
CA LEU A 80 3.89 -0.82 9.60
C LEU A 80 3.48 -1.36 10.98
N GLY A 81 3.23 -2.66 11.08
CA GLY A 81 2.96 -3.33 12.36
C GLY A 81 4.21 -3.73 13.14
N THR A 82 5.39 -3.19 12.79
CA THR A 82 6.64 -3.40 13.53
C THR A 82 7.11 -2.09 14.19
N PRO A 83 7.95 -2.14 15.24
CA PRO A 83 8.45 -0.93 15.88
C PRO A 83 9.31 -0.03 14.98
N ASN A 84 9.88 -0.58 13.89
CA ASN A 84 10.75 0.17 13.00
C ASN A 84 9.98 0.69 11.77
N PRO A 85 9.71 2.00 11.66
CA PRO A 85 9.00 2.57 10.52
C PRO A 85 9.84 2.70 9.24
N GLN A 86 11.18 2.54 9.33
CA GLN A 86 12.09 2.79 8.21
C GLN A 86 11.79 1.93 6.97
N PRO A 87 11.55 0.61 7.08
CA PRO A 87 11.27 -0.21 5.90
C PRO A 87 9.95 0.18 5.23
N SER A 88 8.89 0.44 6.00
CA SER A 88 7.61 0.92 5.45
C SER A 88 7.77 2.23 4.70
N PHE A 89 8.49 3.19 5.29
CA PHE A 89 8.75 4.49 4.65
C PHE A 89 9.45 4.34 3.29
N MET A 90 10.49 3.49 3.24
CA MET A 90 11.22 3.25 1.99
C MET A 90 10.38 2.48 0.96
N LEU A 91 9.64 1.45 1.38
CA LEU A 91 8.84 0.63 0.48
C LEU A 91 7.67 1.43 -0.13
N VAL A 92 7.01 2.29 0.65
CA VAL A 92 5.95 3.18 0.14
C VAL A 92 6.51 4.20 -0.85
N ALA A 93 7.67 4.81 -0.55
CA ALA A 93 8.29 5.75 -1.49
C ALA A 93 8.65 5.08 -2.83
N ASN A 94 9.13 3.84 -2.79
CA ASN A 94 9.39 3.05 -4.00
C ASN A 94 8.09 2.68 -4.73
N ALA A 95 7.03 2.31 -4.00
CA ALA A 95 5.72 2.04 -4.58
C ALA A 95 5.15 3.26 -5.30
N ILE A 96 5.30 4.47 -4.75
CA ILE A 96 4.89 5.73 -5.39
C ILE A 96 5.68 5.96 -6.68
N ARG A 97 7.01 5.82 -6.66
CA ARG A 97 7.84 5.95 -7.87
C ARG A 97 7.43 4.95 -8.94
N LEU A 98 7.14 3.71 -8.57
CA LEU A 98 6.72 2.69 -9.52
C LEU A 98 5.29 2.94 -10.05
N ALA A 99 4.38 3.41 -9.19
CA ALA A 99 3.05 3.86 -9.58
C ALA A 99 3.12 5.01 -10.59
N HIS A 100 4.10 5.91 -10.44
CA HIS A 100 4.40 6.95 -11.42
C HIS A 100 4.87 6.38 -12.75
N SER A 101 5.85 5.46 -12.72
CA SER A 101 6.40 4.82 -13.92
C SER A 101 5.34 4.11 -14.77
N ILE A 102 4.33 3.50 -14.14
CA ILE A 102 3.23 2.83 -14.85
C ILE A 102 2.00 3.73 -15.08
N GLY A 103 2.09 5.00 -14.70
CA GLY A 103 1.09 6.03 -14.99
C GLY A 103 -0.12 6.10 -14.06
N LEU A 104 -0.12 5.49 -12.88
CA LEU A 104 -1.28 5.47 -11.97
C LEU A 104 -1.72 6.86 -11.48
N HIS A 105 -0.82 7.85 -11.52
CA HIS A 105 -1.07 9.24 -11.13
C HIS A 105 -1.87 10.04 -12.17
N ARG A 106 -2.14 9.48 -13.37
CA ARG A 106 -2.78 10.19 -14.49
C ARG A 106 -4.23 9.76 -14.67
N LYS A 107 -5.10 10.71 -15.01
CA LYS A 107 -6.53 10.45 -15.26
C LYS A 107 -6.77 9.48 -16.42
N GLU A 108 -5.90 9.52 -17.42
CA GLU A 108 -5.99 8.72 -18.64
C GLU A 108 -5.50 7.27 -18.46
N CYS A 109 -5.02 6.90 -17.26
CA CYS A 109 -4.54 5.56 -17.00
C CYS A 109 -5.70 4.56 -17.10
N GLY A 110 -5.76 3.84 -18.22
CA GLY A 110 -6.65 2.72 -18.40
C GLY A 110 -7.98 3.04 -19.07
N LEU A 111 -8.04 4.02 -19.98
CA LEU A 111 -9.26 4.30 -20.77
C LEU A 111 -9.88 3.04 -21.40
N SER A 112 -9.05 2.08 -21.85
CA SER A 112 -9.43 0.79 -22.45
C SER A 112 -9.63 -0.36 -21.45
N LEU A 113 -9.45 -0.15 -20.14
CA LEU A 113 -9.56 -1.20 -19.12
C LEU A 113 -11.00 -1.43 -18.67
N SER A 114 -11.25 -2.63 -18.14
CA SER A 114 -12.52 -2.96 -17.51
C SER A 114 -12.79 -2.07 -16.28
N PRO A 115 -14.06 -1.89 -15.87
CA PRO A 115 -14.40 -1.09 -14.69
C PRO A 115 -13.70 -1.56 -13.41
N ILE A 116 -13.54 -2.89 -13.25
CA ILE A 116 -12.89 -3.50 -12.08
C ILE A 116 -11.39 -3.17 -12.05
N GLU A 117 -10.71 -3.24 -13.19
CA GLU A 117 -9.29 -2.89 -13.28
C GLU A 117 -9.05 -1.40 -13.05
N LYS A 118 -9.93 -0.53 -13.56
CA LYS A 118 -9.91 0.92 -13.29
C LYS A 118 -10.04 1.19 -11.78
N ALA A 119 -11.04 0.61 -11.14
CA ALA A 119 -11.24 0.73 -9.70
C ALA A 119 -10.01 0.22 -8.94
N THR A 120 -9.47 -0.94 -9.30
CA THR A 120 -8.27 -1.51 -8.66
C THR A 120 -7.07 -0.56 -8.74
N ARG A 121 -6.82 0.06 -9.90
CA ARG A 121 -5.72 1.02 -10.08
C ARG A 121 -5.90 2.27 -9.24
N VAL A 122 -7.12 2.82 -9.19
CA VAL A 122 -7.48 3.95 -8.31
C VAL A 122 -7.23 3.57 -6.85
N ASN A 123 -7.66 2.38 -6.42
CA ASN A 123 -7.49 1.89 -5.05
C ASN A 123 -6.00 1.78 -4.68
N VAL A 124 -5.19 1.20 -5.58
CA VAL A 124 -3.75 1.06 -5.34
C VAL A 124 -3.06 2.42 -5.21
N PHE A 125 -3.41 3.38 -6.07
CA PHE A 125 -2.86 4.73 -5.98
C PHE A 125 -3.26 5.42 -4.66
N TRP A 126 -4.54 5.40 -4.31
CA TRP A 126 -5.02 6.03 -3.07
C TRP A 126 -4.49 5.36 -1.81
N PHE A 127 -4.29 4.04 -1.83
CA PHE A 127 -3.65 3.32 -0.73
C PHE A 127 -2.19 3.77 -0.54
N ALA A 128 -1.42 3.85 -1.63
CA ALA A 128 -0.06 4.35 -1.60
C ALA A 128 0.01 5.80 -1.09
N PHE A 129 -0.86 6.66 -1.61
CA PHE A 129 -0.94 8.07 -1.21
C PHE A 129 -1.27 8.22 0.27
N ALA A 130 -2.30 7.53 0.76
CA ALA A 130 -2.70 7.61 2.17
C ALA A 130 -1.59 7.10 3.11
N LEU A 131 -0.93 6.01 2.75
CA LEU A 131 0.19 5.47 3.52
C LEU A 131 1.38 6.43 3.58
N ASP A 132 1.71 7.07 2.46
CA ASP A 132 2.80 8.05 2.39
C ASP A 132 2.52 9.26 3.29
N ARG A 133 1.27 9.75 3.31
CA ARG A 133 0.87 10.85 4.22
C ARG A 133 0.96 10.45 5.67
N GLU A 134 0.44 9.29 6.02
CA GLU A 134 0.44 8.80 7.39
C GLU A 134 1.87 8.62 7.92
N LEU A 135 2.73 7.94 7.15
CA LEU A 135 4.13 7.71 7.53
C LEU A 135 4.92 9.02 7.63
N SER A 136 4.73 9.94 6.69
CA SER A 136 5.39 11.24 6.68
C SER A 136 5.00 12.09 7.88
N LEU A 137 3.71 12.11 8.23
CA LEU A 137 3.24 12.82 9.42
C LEU A 137 3.77 12.20 10.72
N ARG A 138 3.75 10.87 10.83
CA ARG A 138 4.26 10.15 12.00
C ARG A 138 5.76 10.36 12.21
N THR A 139 6.53 10.35 11.13
CA THR A 139 8.00 10.44 11.18
C THR A 139 8.54 11.87 11.06
N GLY A 140 7.67 12.84 10.76
CA GLY A 140 8.09 14.23 10.49
C GLY A 140 8.85 14.42 9.18
N ARG A 141 8.90 13.40 8.32
CA ARG A 141 9.66 13.41 7.07
C ARG A 141 8.81 13.91 5.91
N PRO A 142 9.45 14.40 4.82
CA PRO A 142 8.72 14.77 3.62
C PRO A 142 8.06 13.56 2.93
N PRO A 143 6.83 13.71 2.44
CA PRO A 143 6.14 12.70 1.65
C PRO A 143 6.76 12.51 0.26
N ALA A 144 6.70 11.29 -0.25
CA ALA A 144 7.22 10.94 -1.57
C ALA A 144 6.31 11.42 -2.71
N GLN A 145 4.99 11.43 -2.50
CA GLN A 145 4.04 11.98 -3.46
C GLN A 145 3.82 13.46 -3.21
N ASP A 146 3.90 14.30 -4.24
CA ASP A 146 3.42 15.68 -4.13
C ASP A 146 1.90 15.75 -4.27
N PHE A 147 1.26 16.63 -3.48
CA PHE A 147 -0.20 16.80 -3.50
C PHE A 147 -0.69 17.46 -4.79
N GLY A 148 0.14 18.30 -5.43
CA GLY A 148 -0.21 18.97 -6.69
C GLY A 148 0.00 18.13 -7.94
N ASP A 149 0.68 16.98 -7.84
CA ASP A 149 1.23 16.24 -8.99
C ASP A 149 0.54 14.89 -9.21
N PHE A 150 -0.80 14.90 -9.22
CA PHE A 150 -1.61 13.77 -9.68
C PHE A 150 -3.02 14.20 -10.10
N GLN A 151 -3.64 13.39 -10.94
CA GLN A 151 -4.98 13.61 -11.51
C GLN A 151 -5.83 12.35 -11.34
N VAL A 152 -5.95 11.87 -10.09
CA VAL A 152 -6.74 10.68 -9.75
C VAL A 152 -7.92 11.13 -8.93
N ASP A 153 -9.13 10.88 -9.45
CA ASP A 153 -10.36 11.20 -8.73
C ASP A 153 -10.47 10.36 -7.45
N LEU A 154 -11.17 10.89 -6.44
CA LEU A 154 -11.45 10.15 -5.22
C LEU A 154 -12.10 8.81 -5.54
N PRO A 155 -11.80 7.75 -4.77
CA PRO A 155 -12.39 6.45 -5.03
C PRO A 155 -13.92 6.49 -4.89
N ASP A 156 -14.63 5.77 -5.74
CA ASP A 156 -16.09 5.68 -5.66
C ASP A 156 -16.49 4.70 -4.54
N PRO A 157 -17.21 5.14 -3.48
CA PRO A 157 -17.67 4.27 -2.42
C PRO A 157 -18.52 3.08 -2.90
N ILE A 158 -19.26 3.24 -4.00
CA ILE A 158 -20.14 2.20 -4.57
C ILE A 158 -19.31 1.09 -5.22
N ALA A 159 -18.23 1.45 -5.91
CA ALA A 159 -17.30 0.49 -6.50
C ALA A 159 -16.42 -0.22 -5.45
N GLN A 160 -16.58 0.12 -4.16
CA GLN A 160 -15.68 -0.20 -3.06
C GLN A 160 -16.42 -0.75 -1.83
N GLN A 161 -17.54 -1.41 -2.04
CA GLN A 161 -18.37 -1.94 -0.95
C GLN A 161 -17.58 -2.84 0.01
N GLU A 162 -16.56 -3.56 -0.49
CA GLU A 162 -15.65 -4.40 0.30
C GLU A 162 -14.88 -3.67 1.40
N PHE A 163 -14.73 -2.33 1.31
CA PHE A 163 -14.09 -1.51 2.33
C PHE A 163 -15.08 -0.82 3.30
N SER A 164 -16.35 -1.19 3.23
CA SER A 164 -17.39 -0.63 4.11
C SER A 164 -17.49 -1.39 5.42
N THR A 165 -17.58 -0.65 6.53
CA THR A 165 -17.88 -1.20 7.86
C THR A 165 -19.26 -0.72 8.31
N SER A 166 -19.99 -1.58 9.03
CA SER A 166 -21.31 -1.24 9.56
C SER A 166 -21.18 -0.85 11.02
N SER A 167 -21.72 0.33 11.36
CA SER A 167 -21.88 0.78 12.75
C SER A 167 -22.94 -0.02 13.48
N VAL A 168 -22.92 0.03 14.81
CA VAL A 168 -23.97 -0.47 15.72
C VAL A 168 -25.36 0.08 15.34
N THR A 169 -25.42 1.26 14.73
CA THR A 169 -26.66 1.93 14.28
C THR A 169 -27.10 1.55 12.86
N ASN A 170 -26.57 0.47 12.26
CA ASN A 170 -26.80 0.07 10.86
C ASN A 170 -26.43 1.13 9.82
N THR A 171 -25.57 2.10 10.17
CA THR A 171 -25.01 3.04 9.21
C THR A 171 -23.75 2.42 8.59
N THR A 172 -23.71 2.37 7.27
CA THR A 172 -22.52 1.90 6.53
C THR A 172 -21.55 3.04 6.32
N PHE A 173 -20.28 2.79 6.58
CA PHE A 173 -19.20 3.76 6.43
C PHE A 173 -18.06 3.16 5.62
N ASN A 174 -17.73 3.80 4.50
CA ASN A 174 -16.60 3.36 3.68
C ASN A 174 -15.28 3.90 4.26
N VAL A 175 -14.52 3.01 4.90
CA VAL A 175 -13.28 3.35 5.61
C VAL A 175 -12.21 3.81 4.64
N PHE A 176 -12.16 3.21 3.44
CA PHE A 176 -11.16 3.55 2.43
C PHE A 176 -11.40 4.94 1.83
N TYR A 177 -12.66 5.27 1.53
CA TYR A 177 -13.05 6.60 1.09
C TYR A 177 -12.72 7.66 2.14
N ALA A 178 -13.03 7.38 3.41
CA ALA A 178 -12.71 8.29 4.51
C ALA A 178 -11.21 8.47 4.69
N SER A 179 -10.42 7.40 4.60
CA SER A 179 -8.96 7.43 4.67
C SER A 179 -8.36 8.26 3.52
N SER A 180 -8.91 8.12 2.32
CA SER A 180 -8.51 8.91 1.14
C SER A 180 -8.79 10.40 1.35
N ARG A 181 -9.96 10.75 1.89
CA ARG A 181 -10.28 12.15 2.25
C ARG A 181 -9.40 12.69 3.37
N LEU A 182 -9.10 11.88 4.38
CA LEU A 182 -8.19 12.26 5.46
C LEU A 182 -6.79 12.54 4.92
N ALA A 183 -6.29 11.72 4.00
CA ALA A 183 -5.00 11.92 3.36
C ALA A 183 -4.93 13.25 2.59
N ILE A 184 -6.03 13.68 1.94
CA ILE A 184 -6.13 15.02 1.32
C ILE A 184 -6.01 16.13 2.37
N ILE A 185 -6.72 15.99 3.50
CA ILE A 185 -6.68 16.99 4.58
C ILE A 185 -5.27 17.07 5.16
N GLN A 186 -4.65 15.92 5.43
CA GLN A 186 -3.26 15.80 5.87
C GLN A 186 -2.29 16.48 4.90
N ALA A 187 -2.45 16.26 3.59
CA ALA A 187 -1.62 16.89 2.56
C ALA A 187 -1.79 18.43 2.52
N LYS A 188 -3.03 18.93 2.60
CA LYS A 188 -3.33 20.36 2.67
C LYS A 188 -2.82 21.02 3.95
N LEU A 189 -2.81 20.29 5.06
CA LEU A 189 -2.23 20.77 6.31
C LEU A 189 -0.71 20.85 6.17
N TYR A 190 -0.08 19.81 5.63
CA TYR A 190 1.36 19.76 5.41
C TYR A 190 1.87 20.90 4.51
N SER A 191 1.14 21.24 3.44
CA SER A 191 1.52 22.33 2.54
C SER A 191 1.46 23.73 3.17
N LYS A 192 0.76 23.87 4.31
CA LYS A 192 0.73 25.12 5.09
C LYS A 192 1.86 25.23 6.11
N ILE A 193 2.58 24.15 6.37
CA ILE A 193 3.71 24.18 7.31
C ILE A 193 4.90 24.85 6.61
N PRO A 194 5.48 25.93 7.17
CA PRO A 194 6.59 26.62 6.54
C PRO A 194 7.85 25.73 6.49
N PRO A 195 8.70 25.86 5.46
CA PRO A 195 9.89 25.01 5.28
C PRO A 195 10.86 25.03 6.47
N SER A 196 10.91 26.13 7.22
CA SER A 196 11.74 26.28 8.43
C SER A 196 11.28 25.40 9.58
N ALA A 197 9.96 25.22 9.75
CA ALA A 197 9.38 24.35 10.79
C ALA A 197 9.46 22.86 10.42
N GLN A 198 9.56 22.54 9.12
CA GLN A 198 9.74 21.17 8.63
C GLN A 198 11.14 20.62 8.96
N ARG A 199 12.18 21.47 8.92
CA ARG A 199 13.58 21.06 9.21
C ARG A 199 13.82 20.69 10.67
N HIS A 200 13.24 21.45 11.59
CA HIS A 200 13.45 21.25 13.03
C HIS A 200 12.88 19.92 13.55
N ARG A 201 11.92 19.31 12.84
CA ARG A 201 11.34 18.01 13.19
C ARG A 201 12.15 16.81 12.67
N MET A 202 13.13 17.03 11.79
CA MET A 202 13.99 15.96 11.27
C MET A 202 15.27 15.76 12.12
N GLU A 203 15.55 16.66 13.06
CA GLU A 203 16.79 16.70 13.87
C GLU A 203 16.58 16.19 15.31
N VAL A 204 15.38 15.72 15.65
CA VAL A 204 15.00 15.18 16.98
C VAL A 204 14.61 13.72 16.84
#